data_AF-K9KD37-F1
#
_entry.id   AF-K9KD37-F1
#
_cell.length_a   1.000
_cell.length_b   1.000
_cell.length_c   1.000
_cell.angle_alpha   90.00
_cell.angle_beta   90.00
_cell.angle_gamma   90.00
#
_symmetry.space_group_name_H-M   'P 1'
#
loop_
_entity.id
_entity.type
_entity.pdbx_description
1 polymer ?
#
loop_
_entity_poly.entity_id
_entity_poly.type
_entity_poly.pdbx_seq_one_letter_code
_entity_poly.pdbx_strand_id
1 'polypeptide(L)'
;VFKEEKYLKDAMECSDVIWQRGLLRKGYGICHGTSGNGYSFLSLYHLTQDRKYLYRACKFAEWCLEYGAHGCRIPDRPYSLFEGMAGAIHFLSDVLVPETSRFPAFELGSSQRDKKVQKDY
;
A
#
# COMPACT_ATOMS: atom_id res chain seq x y z
N VAL A 1 -13.44 -8.75 14.25
CA VAL A 1 -13.42 -9.03 15.71
C VAL A 1 -14.26 -8.01 16.48
N PHE A 2 -14.05 -6.69 16.37
CA PHE A 2 -14.81 -5.71 17.16
C PHE A 2 -15.97 -4.99 16.43
N LYS A 3 -15.88 -4.79 15.10
CA LYS A 3 -16.96 -4.18 14.26
C LYS A 3 -17.50 -2.83 14.78
N GLU A 4 -16.69 -2.07 15.52
CA GLU A 4 -17.08 -0.75 16.00
C GLU A 4 -16.69 0.34 14.99
N GLU A 5 -17.62 1.27 14.74
CA GLU A 5 -17.45 2.34 13.74
C GLU A 5 -16.26 3.26 14.03
N LYS A 6 -15.95 3.48 15.31
CA LYS A 6 -14.83 4.34 15.73
C LYS A 6 -13.49 3.93 15.11
N TYR A 7 -13.21 2.62 15.00
CA TYR A 7 -11.96 2.15 14.41
C TYR A 7 -11.89 2.40 12.90
N LEU A 8 -13.03 2.27 12.21
CA LEU A 8 -13.10 2.58 10.79
C LEU A 8 -12.91 4.08 10.57
N LYS A 9 -13.55 4.92 11.40
CA LYS A 9 -13.39 6.37 11.36
C LYS A 9 -11.92 6.78 11.54
N ASP A 10 -11.26 6.27 12.58
CA ASP A 10 -9.85 6.57 12.84
C ASP A 10 -8.96 6.13 11.66
N ALA A 11 -9.23 4.96 11.06
CA ALA A 11 -8.50 4.49 9.88
C ALA A 11 -8.68 5.40 8.66
N MET A 12 -9.89 5.93 8.44
CA MET A 12 -10.17 6.92 7.39
C MET A 12 -9.43 8.24 7.66
N GLU A 13 -9.40 8.71 8.91
CA GLU A 13 -8.65 9.91 9.31
C GLU A 13 -7.14 9.72 9.09
N CYS A 14 -6.58 8.55 9.45
CA CYS A 14 -5.19 8.21 9.12
C CYS A 14 -4.93 8.26 7.61
N SER A 15 -5.86 7.77 6.79
CA SER A 15 -5.73 7.81 5.33
C SER A 15 -5.68 9.25 4.79
N ASP A 16 -6.40 10.19 5.42
CA ASP A 16 -6.38 11.59 5.01
C ASP A 16 -5.05 12.27 5.37
N VAL A 17 -4.44 11.92 6.51
CA VAL A 17 -3.08 12.37 6.86
C VAL A 17 -2.05 11.82 5.87
N ILE A 18 -2.13 10.52 5.55
CA ILE A 18 -1.24 9.89 4.58
C ILE A 18 -1.44 10.52 3.19
N TRP A 19 -2.66 10.84 2.79
CA TRP A 19 -2.92 11.52 1.53
C TRP A 19 -2.24 12.90 1.45
N GLN A 20 -2.30 13.67 2.53
CA GLN A 20 -1.73 15.02 2.56
C GLN A 20 -0.20 15.03 2.71
N ARG A 21 0.39 14.03 3.38
CA ARG A 21 1.79 14.08 3.85
C ARG A 21 2.61 12.82 3.54
N GLY A 22 2.03 11.84 2.87
CA GLY A 22 2.62 10.51 2.64
C GLY A 22 3.55 10.39 1.43
N LEU A 23 3.67 11.43 0.60
CA LEU A 23 4.71 11.51 -0.42
C LEU A 23 6.02 11.94 0.24
N LEU A 24 6.89 10.97 0.55
CA LEU A 24 8.07 11.20 1.37
C LEU A 24 9.30 11.54 0.53
N ARG A 25 9.99 12.61 0.89
CA ARG A 25 11.35 12.92 0.37
C ARG A 25 12.42 11.93 0.83
N LYS A 26 12.08 11.06 1.80
CA LYS A 26 12.99 10.03 2.32
C LYS A 26 13.29 8.96 1.27
N GLY A 27 12.31 8.60 0.45
CA GLY A 27 12.46 7.56 -0.56
C GLY A 27 11.14 6.84 -0.85
N TYR A 28 11.24 5.80 -1.67
CA TYR A 28 10.09 5.10 -2.23
C TYR A 28 9.83 3.73 -1.60
N GLY A 29 10.71 3.24 -0.72
CA GLY A 29 10.58 1.91 -0.10
C GLY A 29 9.31 1.72 0.75
N ILE A 30 9.12 0.52 1.29
CA ILE A 30 7.88 0.16 2.02
C ILE A 30 7.95 0.36 3.53
N CYS A 31 9.13 0.39 4.14
CA CYS A 31 9.26 0.55 5.60
C CYS A 31 8.89 1.97 6.05
N HIS A 32 9.26 2.97 5.24
CA HIS A 32 9.11 4.40 5.55
C HIS A 32 9.28 5.26 4.29
N GLY A 33 8.67 4.80 3.19
CA GLY A 33 8.66 5.49 1.90
C GLY A 33 7.27 5.52 1.30
N THR A 34 7.15 6.16 0.14
CA THR A 34 5.85 6.38 -0.51
C THR A 34 5.11 5.07 -0.82
N SER A 35 5.79 4.02 -1.29
CA SER A 35 5.12 2.75 -1.59
C SER A 35 4.50 2.10 -0.35
N GLY A 36 5.19 2.17 0.80
CA GLY A 36 4.64 1.66 2.07
C GLY A 36 3.39 2.40 2.51
N ASN A 37 3.40 3.73 2.37
CA ASN A 37 2.23 4.56 2.63
C ASN A 37 1.07 4.23 1.67
N GLY A 38 1.37 3.91 0.42
CA GLY A 38 0.40 3.49 -0.60
C GLY A 38 -0.43 2.27 -0.18
N TYR A 39 0.19 1.30 0.51
CA TYR A 39 -0.50 0.12 1.03
C TYR A 39 -1.64 0.45 2.00
N SER A 40 -1.54 1.54 2.76
CA SER A 40 -2.64 1.96 3.65
C SER A 40 -3.96 2.18 2.91
N PHE A 41 -3.88 2.68 1.67
CA PHE A 41 -5.03 2.90 0.81
C PHE A 41 -5.55 1.59 0.21
N LEU A 42 -4.66 0.64 -0.12
CA LEU A 42 -5.07 -0.69 -0.56
C LEU A 42 -5.80 -1.44 0.56
N SER A 43 -5.30 -1.41 1.80
CA SER A 43 -5.98 -2.01 2.96
C SER A 43 -7.35 -1.36 3.22
N LEU A 44 -7.48 -0.03 3.13
CA LEU A 44 -8.79 0.65 3.25
C LEU A 44 -9.72 0.30 2.09
N TYR A 45 -9.21 0.21 0.85
CA TYR A 45 -10.00 -0.19 -0.31
C TYR A 45 -10.54 -1.61 -0.15
N HIS A 46 -9.72 -2.55 0.34
CA HIS A 46 -10.18 -3.92 0.63
C HIS A 46 -11.37 -3.94 1.58
N LEU A 47 -11.29 -3.15 2.65
CA LEU A 47 -12.32 -3.14 3.68
C LEU A 47 -13.60 -2.43 3.24
N THR A 48 -13.47 -1.28 2.58
CA THR A 48 -14.59 -0.37 2.30
C THR A 48 -15.18 -0.54 0.90
N GLN A 49 -14.39 -1.07 -0.04
CA GLN A 49 -14.68 -1.09 -1.48
C GLN A 49 -14.90 0.31 -2.09
N ASP A 50 -14.53 1.38 -1.38
CA ASP A 50 -14.62 2.75 -1.88
C ASP A 50 -13.45 3.04 -2.83
N ARG A 51 -13.79 3.29 -4.10
CA ARG A 51 -12.84 3.58 -5.18
C ARG A 51 -11.98 4.82 -4.92
N LYS A 52 -12.37 5.71 -3.99
CA LYS A 52 -11.53 6.82 -3.52
C LYS A 52 -10.16 6.32 -3.05
N TYR A 53 -10.12 5.23 -2.28
CA TYR A 53 -8.87 4.71 -1.73
C TYR A 53 -8.03 4.03 -2.81
N LEU A 54 -8.65 3.28 -3.73
CA LEU A 54 -7.95 2.74 -4.89
C LEU A 54 -7.32 3.86 -5.73
N TYR A 55 -8.05 4.95 -5.98
CA TYR A 55 -7.50 6.12 -6.68
C TYR A 55 -6.28 6.71 -5.96
N ARG A 56 -6.33 6.85 -4.63
CA ARG A 56 -5.18 7.34 -3.84
C ARG A 56 -3.98 6.40 -3.94
N ALA A 57 -4.19 5.08 -3.90
CA ALA A 57 -3.12 4.09 -4.12
C ALA A 57 -2.48 4.26 -5.51
N CYS A 58 -3.30 4.41 -6.56
CA CYS A 58 -2.81 4.65 -7.92
C CYS A 58 -2.00 5.95 -8.03
N LYS A 59 -2.39 7.02 -7.33
CA LYS A 59 -1.60 8.27 -7.31
C LYS A 59 -0.27 8.13 -6.59
N PHE A 60 -0.20 7.28 -5.57
CA PHE A 60 1.07 6.94 -4.93
C PHE A 60 1.92 6.04 -5.84
N ALA A 61 1.31 5.15 -6.62
CA ALA A 61 2.00 4.36 -7.65
C ALA A 61 2.56 5.24 -8.76
N GLU A 62 1.79 6.22 -9.25
CA GLU A 62 2.24 7.21 -10.24
C GLU A 62 3.49 7.96 -9.76
N TRP A 63 3.51 8.42 -8.49
CA TRP A 63 4.71 8.99 -7.89
C TRP A 63 5.90 8.03 -7.89
N CYS A 64 5.67 6.73 -7.65
CA CYS A 64 6.71 5.70 -7.66
C CYS A 64 7.19 5.33 -9.07
N LEU A 65 6.38 5.52 -10.12
CA LEU A 65 6.79 5.33 -11.51
C LEU A 65 7.83 6.37 -11.93
N GLU A 66 7.79 7.56 -11.33
CA GLU A 66 8.82 8.60 -11.44
C GLU A 66 9.98 8.38 -10.44
N TYR A 67 10.40 7.11 -10.29
CA TYR A 67 11.45 6.73 -9.34
C TYR A 67 12.76 7.49 -9.63
N GLY A 68 13.29 8.17 -8.60
CA GLY A 68 14.53 8.93 -8.70
C GLY A 68 14.38 10.36 -9.25
N ALA A 69 13.21 10.73 -9.76
CA ALA A 69 12.97 12.07 -10.30
C ALA A 69 12.75 13.15 -9.21
N HIS A 70 12.48 12.75 -7.97
CA HIS A 70 12.02 13.66 -6.90
C HIS A 70 13.12 14.16 -5.96
N GLY A 71 14.40 13.89 -6.28
CA GLY A 71 15.53 14.27 -5.41
C GLY A 71 15.54 13.55 -4.06
N CYS A 72 14.91 12.37 -3.98
CA CYS A 72 14.93 11.53 -2.78
C CYS A 72 16.35 11.02 -2.48
N ARG A 73 16.62 10.74 -1.20
CA ARG A 73 17.88 10.11 -0.78
C ARG A 73 17.97 8.67 -1.30
N ILE A 74 19.19 8.22 -1.58
CA ILE A 74 19.45 6.81 -1.87
C ILE A 74 19.37 6.03 -0.54
N PRO A 75 18.57 4.94 -0.45
CA PRO A 75 18.49 4.12 0.76
C PRO A 75 19.80 3.39 1.06
N ASP A 76 20.03 2.98 2.31
CA ASP A 76 21.23 2.24 2.73
C ASP A 76 21.37 0.90 1.99
N ARG A 77 20.24 0.21 1.74
CA ARG A 77 20.16 -0.97 0.86
C ARG A 77 19.24 -0.68 -0.35
N PRO A 78 19.76 -0.07 -1.44
CA PRO A 78 18.95 0.46 -2.55
C PRO A 78 18.04 -0.53 -3.26
N TYR A 79 18.33 -1.83 -3.16
CA TYR A 79 17.58 -2.91 -3.85
C TYR A 79 16.87 -3.85 -2.88
N SER A 80 16.90 -3.59 -1.58
CA SER A 80 16.23 -4.43 -0.59
C SER A 80 14.70 -4.29 -0.65
N LEU A 81 13.99 -5.26 -0.07
CA LEU A 81 12.54 -5.24 0.02
C LEU A 81 12.02 -4.05 0.83
N PHE A 82 12.58 -3.80 2.03
CA PHE A 82 11.98 -2.83 2.96
C PHE A 82 12.40 -1.38 2.70
N GLU A 83 13.62 -1.14 2.24
CA GLU A 83 14.15 0.22 2.04
C GLU A 83 14.20 0.62 0.57
N GLY A 84 14.41 -0.36 -0.30
CA GLY A 84 14.85 -0.14 -1.67
C GLY A 84 13.78 -0.41 -2.73
N MET A 85 14.29 -0.55 -3.95
CA MET A 85 13.52 -0.71 -5.18
C MET A 85 12.62 -1.95 -5.18
N ALA A 86 13.04 -3.05 -4.54
CA ALA A 86 12.21 -4.27 -4.51
C ALA A 86 10.87 -4.03 -3.80
N GLY A 87 10.84 -3.18 -2.76
CA GLY A 87 9.58 -2.78 -2.10
C GLY A 87 8.69 -1.93 -3.01
N ALA A 88 9.28 -0.99 -3.74
CA ALA A 88 8.52 -0.17 -4.70
C ALA A 88 7.94 -1.02 -5.84
N ILE A 89 8.73 -1.95 -6.40
CA ILE A 89 8.27 -2.89 -7.42
C ILE A 89 7.13 -3.77 -6.87
N HIS A 90 7.28 -4.29 -5.65
CA HIS A 90 6.24 -5.13 -5.03
C HIS A 90 4.92 -4.35 -4.90
N PHE A 91 4.97 -3.09 -4.43
CA PHE A 91 3.78 -2.25 -4.35
C PHE A 91 3.16 -1.99 -5.73
N LEU A 92 3.96 -1.65 -6.74
CA LEU A 92 3.47 -1.43 -8.10
C LEU A 92 2.80 -2.68 -8.68
N SER A 93 3.37 -3.87 -8.43
CA SER A 93 2.76 -5.14 -8.81
C SER A 93 1.42 -5.36 -8.12
N ASP A 94 1.33 -5.07 -6.83
CA ASP A 94 0.10 -5.23 -6.04
C ASP A 94 -1.01 -4.26 -6.44
N VAL A 95 -0.67 -3.07 -6.94
CA VAL A 95 -1.65 -2.11 -7.47
C VAL A 95 -2.33 -2.63 -8.75
N LEU A 96 -1.70 -3.54 -9.50
CA LEU A 96 -2.29 -4.13 -10.72
C LEU A 96 -3.46 -5.07 -10.40
N VAL A 97 -3.40 -5.77 -9.28
CA VAL A 97 -4.45 -6.68 -8.80
C VAL A 97 -4.81 -6.29 -7.37
N PRO A 98 -5.46 -5.13 -7.19
CA PRO A 98 -5.62 -4.54 -5.88
C PRO A 98 -6.39 -5.45 -4.94
N GLU A 99 -7.30 -6.31 -5.41
CA GLU A 99 -8.10 -7.23 -4.60
C GLU A 99 -7.27 -8.28 -3.84
N THR A 100 -6.09 -8.62 -4.35
CA THR A 100 -5.17 -9.60 -3.75
C THR A 100 -3.96 -8.97 -3.08
N SER A 101 -3.79 -7.65 -3.19
CA SER A 101 -2.66 -6.92 -2.60
C SER A 101 -2.56 -7.10 -1.09
N ARG A 102 -1.33 -7.16 -0.57
CA ARG A 102 -1.04 -7.26 0.86
C ARG A 102 0.30 -6.62 1.17
N PHE A 103 0.37 -5.86 2.27
CA PHE A 103 1.66 -5.37 2.74
C PHE A 103 2.59 -6.58 3.04
N PRO A 104 3.74 -6.70 2.34
CA PRO A 104 4.55 -7.90 2.41
C PRO A 104 5.17 -8.11 3.80
N ALA A 105 5.18 -9.36 4.26
CA ALA A 105 5.67 -9.77 5.58
C ALA A 105 4.97 -9.11 6.78
N PHE A 106 3.79 -8.51 6.60
CA PHE A 106 2.99 -7.94 7.68
C PHE A 106 1.50 -8.29 7.57
N GLU A 107 0.87 -7.94 6.45
CA GLU A 107 -0.57 -8.13 6.27
C GLU A 107 -0.89 -9.59 5.92
N LEU A 108 -1.74 -10.21 6.73
CA LEU A 108 -2.11 -11.62 6.58
C LEU A 108 -3.29 -11.80 5.64
N GLY A 109 -3.35 -12.97 5.01
CA GLY A 109 -4.51 -13.36 4.22
C GLY A 109 -5.74 -13.70 5.03
N SER A 110 -6.90 -13.30 4.53
CA SER A 110 -8.17 -13.79 5.05
C SER A 110 -8.37 -15.25 4.62
N SER A 111 -8.35 -16.20 5.57
CA SER A 111 -8.56 -17.64 5.31
C SER A 111 -9.93 -17.98 4.65
N GLN A 112 -10.85 -17.02 4.53
CA GLN A 112 -12.15 -17.23 3.90
C GLN A 112 -12.13 -17.01 2.37
N ARG A 113 -11.17 -16.26 1.82
CA ARG A 113 -11.05 -16.03 0.37
C ARG A 113 -10.30 -17.15 -0.35
N ASP A 114 -9.40 -17.85 0.35
CA ASP A 114 -8.63 -18.97 -0.22
C ASP A 114 -9.53 -20.15 -0.65
N LYS A 115 -10.72 -20.29 -0.04
CA LYS A 115 -11.72 -21.31 -0.41
C LYS A 115 -12.42 -21.06 -1.74
N LYS A 116 -12.40 -19.83 -2.28
CA LYS A 116 -13.03 -19.51 -3.56
C LYS A 116 -12.11 -19.87 -4.73
N VAL A 117 -10.82 -19.57 -4.59
CA VAL A 117 -9.79 -19.91 -5.60
C VAL A 117 -9.63 -21.42 -5.76
N GLN A 118 -9.83 -22.19 -4.68
CA GLN A 118 -9.70 -23.64 -4.69
C GLN A 118 -10.93 -24.40 -5.24
N LYS A 119 -11.99 -23.68 -5.65
CA LYS A 119 -13.18 -24.26 -6.29
C LYS A 119 -13.22 -24.08 -7.81
N ASP A 120 -12.32 -23.26 -8.35
CA ASP A 120 -12.24 -22.98 -9.79
C ASP A 120 -11.09 -23.76 -10.47
N TYR A 121 -10.66 -24.87 -9.86
CA TYR A 121 -9.75 -25.89 -10.42
C TYR A 121 -10.28 -27.30 -10.16
#